data_AF-A0A2W1K4G6-F1
#
_entry.id   AF-A0A2W1K4G6-F1
#
_cell.length_a   1.000
_cell.length_b   1.000
_cell.length_c   1.000
_cell.angle_alpha   90.00
_cell.angle_beta   90.00
_cell.angle_gamma   90.00
#
_symmetry.space_group_name_H-M   'P 1'
#
loop_
_entity.id
_entity.type
_entity.pdbx_description
1 polymer ?
#
loop_
_entity_poly.entity_id
_entity_poly.type
_entity_poly.pdbx_seq_one_letter_code
_entity_poly.pdbx_strand_id
1 'polypeptide(L)'
;MKSSNLETPIQFITNKFLNRNLKITYTDLREISQGGPEVGYILINDIKFTDYLYGGPFLYFNKKIYIPQFRSKLFGNGFKIAEINISSREIKTYGKTKDLIFLDKVEKDKVFYFKDMERKLYCYFDLIINKEVIL
;
A
#
# COMPACT_ATOMS: atom_id res chain seq x y z
N MET A 1 4.09 -20.49 -15.68
CA MET A 1 5.16 -19.45 -15.71
C MET A 1 4.86 -18.40 -14.66
N LYS A 2 5.49 -18.48 -13.48
CA LYS A 2 5.42 -17.42 -12.45
C LYS A 2 6.56 -16.46 -12.73
N SER A 3 6.27 -15.32 -13.35
CA SER A 3 7.21 -14.20 -13.43
C SER A 3 7.45 -13.68 -12.01
N SER A 4 8.59 -14.04 -11.43
CA SER A 4 9.07 -13.53 -10.16
C SER A 4 9.68 -12.14 -10.35
N ASN A 5 8.87 -11.16 -10.74
CA ASN A 5 9.22 -9.77 -10.48
C ASN A 5 8.82 -9.52 -9.01
N LEU A 6 9.77 -9.70 -8.10
CA LEU A 6 9.57 -9.38 -6.69
C LEU A 6 9.44 -7.85 -6.59
N GLU A 7 8.21 -7.37 -6.56
CA GLU A 7 7.92 -5.95 -6.35
C GLU A 7 8.42 -5.51 -4.97
N THR A 8 8.91 -4.28 -4.91
CA THR A 8 9.41 -3.63 -3.70
C THR A 8 8.77 -2.27 -3.53
N PRO A 9 8.89 -1.63 -2.36
CA PRO A 9 8.44 -0.25 -2.17
C PRO A 9 9.12 0.78 -3.08
N ILE A 10 10.30 0.44 -3.64
CA ILE A 10 11.08 1.30 -4.55
C ILE A 10 10.65 1.05 -6.01
N GLN A 11 10.36 -0.21 -6.37
CA GLN A 11 10.04 -0.58 -7.74
C GLN A 11 8.94 -1.64 -7.77
N PHE A 12 7.80 -1.28 -8.36
CA PHE A 12 6.62 -2.13 -8.47
C PHE A 12 5.88 -1.92 -9.78
N ILE A 13 4.98 -2.85 -10.13
CA ILE A 13 4.20 -2.77 -11.36
C ILE A 13 3.15 -1.67 -11.20
N THR A 14 3.27 -0.64 -12.02
CA THR A 14 2.44 0.56 -11.96
C THR A 14 1.07 0.38 -12.60
N ASN A 15 0.90 -0.60 -13.50
CA ASN A 15 -0.36 -0.90 -14.18
C ASN A 15 -0.73 -2.36 -13.96
N LYS A 16 -1.71 -2.62 -13.10
CA LYS A 16 -2.16 -3.98 -12.76
C LYS A 16 -3.62 -4.20 -13.14
N PHE A 17 -3.86 -5.23 -13.93
CA PHE A 17 -5.19 -5.79 -14.14
C PHE A 17 -5.43 -6.90 -13.12
N LEU A 18 -6.36 -6.70 -12.20
CA LEU A 18 -6.76 -7.69 -11.21
C LEU A 18 -7.77 -8.69 -11.78
N ASN A 19 -8.56 -8.23 -12.75
CA ASN A 19 -9.41 -9.04 -13.62
C ASN A 19 -9.77 -8.21 -14.86
N ARG A 20 -10.64 -8.73 -15.74
CA ARG A 20 -11.05 -8.05 -16.98
C ARG A 20 -11.62 -6.63 -16.77
N ASN A 21 -12.23 -6.36 -15.61
CA ASN A 21 -12.97 -5.13 -15.33
C ASN A 21 -12.35 -4.30 -14.21
N LEU A 22 -11.17 -4.66 -13.70
CA LEU A 22 -10.53 -3.95 -12.59
C LEU A 22 -9.05 -3.71 -12.91
N LYS A 23 -8.75 -2.47 -13.24
CA LYS A 23 -7.42 -1.94 -13.53
C LYS A 23 -7.04 -0.93 -12.44
N ILE A 24 -5.86 -1.13 -11.87
CA ILE A 24 -5.24 -0.21 -10.91
C ILE A 24 -3.99 0.36 -11.56
N THR A 25 -3.92 1.69 -11.63
CA THR A 25 -2.78 2.39 -12.22
C THR A 25 -2.20 3.37 -11.21
N TYR A 26 -0.88 3.37 -11.04
CA TYR A 26 -0.15 4.44 -10.39
C TYR A 26 0.26 5.50 -11.41
N THR A 27 0.12 6.78 -11.05
CA THR A 27 0.55 7.92 -11.87
C THR A 27 1.32 8.92 -11.02
N ASP A 28 2.13 9.74 -11.68
CA ASP A 28 2.88 10.84 -11.03
C ASP A 28 3.78 10.33 -9.89
N LEU A 29 4.42 9.16 -10.12
CA LEU A 29 5.32 8.54 -9.15
C LEU A 29 6.56 9.40 -8.93
N ARG A 30 6.98 9.49 -7.68
CA ARG A 30 8.22 10.12 -7.25
C ARG A 30 8.78 9.39 -6.04
N GLU A 31 10.11 9.33 -5.95
CA GLU A 31 10.78 8.88 -4.73
C GLU A 31 10.53 9.89 -3.60
N ILE A 32 10.29 9.40 -2.38
CA ILE A 32 10.17 10.27 -1.19
C ILE A 32 11.54 10.74 -0.67
N SER A 33 12.59 10.00 -1.02
CA SER A 33 14.00 10.23 -0.70
C SER A 33 14.84 9.44 -1.71
N GLN A 34 16.09 9.85 -1.97
CA GLN A 34 16.97 9.16 -2.90
C GLN A 34 17.10 7.66 -2.58
N GLY A 35 16.69 6.81 -3.52
CA GLY A 35 16.70 5.34 -3.34
C GLY A 35 15.67 4.82 -2.33
N GLY A 36 14.70 5.64 -1.94
CA GLY A 36 13.61 5.30 -1.04
C GLY A 36 12.32 4.90 -1.77
N PRO A 37 11.23 4.65 -1.03
CA PRO A 37 9.96 4.26 -1.62
C PRO A 37 9.40 5.28 -2.62
N GLU A 38 8.76 4.79 -3.67
CA GLU A 38 8.01 5.62 -4.61
C GLU A 38 6.57 5.84 -4.13
N VAL A 39 6.06 7.06 -4.35
CA VAL A 39 4.67 7.43 -4.07
C VAL A 39 4.06 8.19 -5.23
N GLY A 40 2.78 7.96 -5.50
CA GLY A 40 2.05 8.61 -6.58
C GLY A 40 0.54 8.57 -6.33
N TYR A 41 -0.23 9.09 -7.28
CA TYR A 41 -1.68 8.89 -7.24
C TYR A 41 -2.05 7.50 -7.75
N ILE A 42 -3.23 7.03 -7.37
CA ILE A 42 -3.80 5.81 -7.96
C ILE A 42 -5.06 6.14 -8.75
N LEU A 43 -5.28 5.37 -9.81
CA LEU A 43 -6.51 5.34 -10.58
C LEU A 43 -7.11 3.94 -10.47
N ILE A 44 -8.42 3.87 -10.25
CA ILE A 44 -9.19 2.62 -10.27
C ILE A 44 -10.16 2.72 -11.44
N ASN A 45 -9.95 1.90 -12.47
CA ASN A 45 -10.68 1.99 -13.74
C ASN A 45 -10.68 3.43 -14.29
N ASP A 46 -9.47 4.01 -14.36
CA ASP A 46 -9.18 5.35 -14.86
C ASP A 46 -9.79 6.52 -14.04
N ILE A 47 -10.37 6.23 -12.87
CA ILE A 47 -10.86 7.25 -11.94
C ILE A 47 -9.81 7.50 -10.86
N LYS A 48 -9.30 8.74 -10.81
CA LYS A 48 -8.20 9.16 -9.94
C LYS A 48 -8.65 9.40 -8.50
N PHE A 49 -7.87 8.91 -7.54
CA PHE A 49 -7.98 9.20 -6.11
C PHE A 49 -6.94 10.25 -5.73
N THR A 50 -7.38 11.47 -5.46
CA THR A 50 -6.50 12.65 -5.30
C THR A 50 -6.26 13.06 -3.86
N ASP A 51 -6.98 12.48 -2.89
CA ASP A 51 -6.89 12.91 -1.49
C ASP A 51 -5.51 12.64 -0.89
N TYR A 52 -4.83 11.60 -1.38
CA TYR A 52 -3.54 11.16 -0.87
C TYR A 52 -2.63 10.65 -2.00
N LEU A 53 -1.33 10.64 -1.71
CA LEU A 53 -0.37 9.83 -2.45
C LEU A 53 -0.26 8.45 -1.80
N TYR A 54 0.09 7.47 -2.61
CA TYR A 54 0.17 6.08 -2.23
C TYR A 54 1.48 5.48 -2.72
N GLY A 55 2.14 4.72 -1.86
CA GLY A 55 3.26 3.86 -2.24
C GLY A 55 2.78 2.47 -2.66
N GLY A 56 3.70 1.68 -3.17
CA GLY A 56 3.45 0.31 -3.59
C GLY A 56 4.32 -0.73 -2.87
N PRO A 57 4.18 -2.01 -3.23
CA PRO A 57 3.05 -2.56 -3.98
C PRO A 57 1.77 -2.57 -3.14
N PHE A 58 0.60 -2.60 -3.79
CA PHE A 58 -0.68 -2.81 -3.11
C PHE A 58 -1.03 -4.31 -3.06
N LEU A 59 -1.93 -4.68 -2.13
CA LEU A 59 -2.56 -6.00 -2.07
C LEU A 59 -4.05 -5.90 -2.39
N TYR A 60 -4.59 -6.89 -3.11
CA TYR A 60 -6.02 -7.00 -3.39
C TYR A 60 -6.60 -8.23 -2.69
N PHE A 61 -7.59 -8.02 -1.82
CA PHE A 61 -8.26 -9.09 -1.09
C PHE A 61 -9.70 -8.70 -0.79
N ASN A 62 -10.65 -9.62 -1.01
CA ASN A 62 -12.08 -9.41 -0.74
C ASN A 62 -12.66 -8.08 -1.26
N LYS A 63 -12.41 -7.75 -2.53
CA LYS A 63 -12.87 -6.50 -3.20
C LYS A 63 -12.34 -5.22 -2.55
N LYS A 64 -11.27 -5.32 -1.76
CA LYS A 64 -10.58 -4.20 -1.13
C LYS A 64 -9.14 -4.16 -1.60
N ILE A 65 -8.61 -2.95 -1.70
CA ILE A 65 -7.18 -2.70 -1.90
C ILE A 65 -6.58 -2.26 -0.58
N TYR A 66 -5.49 -2.90 -0.20
CA TYR A 66 -4.64 -2.47 0.91
C TYR A 66 -3.37 -1.86 0.34
N ILE A 67 -3.04 -0.65 0.74
CA ILE A 67 -1.98 0.13 0.09
C ILE A 67 -1.28 1.05 1.11
N PRO A 68 0.05 1.21 1.04
CA PRO A 68 0.75 2.23 1.80
C PRO A 68 0.26 3.62 1.40
N GLN A 69 -0.42 4.33 2.28
CA GLN A 69 -0.86 5.71 2.06
C GLN A 69 0.14 6.66 2.69
N PHE A 70 0.73 7.51 1.85
CA PHE A 70 1.73 8.49 2.26
C PHE A 70 1.09 9.62 3.07
N ARG A 71 1.77 10.02 4.14
CA ARG A 71 1.39 11.11 5.04
C ARG A 71 2.60 12.00 5.23
N SER A 72 2.54 13.19 4.65
CA SER A 72 3.49 14.26 4.95
C SER A 72 3.01 15.05 6.17
N LYS A 73 3.89 15.27 7.13
CA LYS A 73 3.67 16.17 8.28
C LYS A 73 4.89 17.08 8.43
N LEU A 74 4.69 18.22 9.11
CA LEU A 74 5.74 19.19 9.45
C LEU A 74 6.99 18.58 10.13
N PHE A 75 6.85 17.43 10.81
CA PHE A 75 7.94 16.75 11.53
C PHE A 75 8.25 15.35 11.02
N GLY A 76 7.94 15.06 9.75
CA GLY A 76 8.32 13.79 9.14
C GLY A 76 7.30 13.28 8.13
N ASN A 77 7.82 12.54 7.16
CA ASN A 77 7.04 11.83 6.16
C ASN A 77 6.96 10.35 6.54
N GLY A 78 5.88 9.68 6.14
CA GLY A 78 5.79 8.24 6.31
C GLY A 78 4.47 7.68 5.78
N PHE A 79 4.13 6.48 6.20
CA PHE A 79 3.04 5.68 5.67
C PHE A 79 2.09 5.22 6.76
N LYS A 80 0.83 5.10 6.37
CA LYS A 80 -0.20 4.33 7.08
C LYS A 80 -0.77 3.27 6.14
N ILE A 81 -1.42 2.25 6.68
CA ILE A 81 -2.16 1.29 5.86
C ILE A 81 -3.49 1.94 5.47
N ALA A 82 -3.76 2.10 4.19
CA ALA A 82 -5.08 2.42 3.69
C ALA A 82 -5.78 1.16 3.17
N GLU A 83 -7.07 1.06 3.44
CA GLU A 83 -8.00 0.12 2.84
C GLU A 83 -8.96 0.92 1.96
N ILE A 84 -9.07 0.54 0.70
CA ILE A 84 -9.97 1.17 -0.27
C ILE A 84 -10.99 0.13 -0.71
N ASN A 85 -12.26 0.40 -0.44
CA ASN A 85 -13.35 -0.41 -0.96
C ASN A 85 -13.58 -0.05 -2.43
N ILE A 86 -13.43 -1.01 -3.34
CA ILE A 86 -13.50 -0.75 -4.79
C ILE A 86 -14.90 -0.31 -5.23
N SER A 87 -15.95 -0.84 -4.59
CA SER A 87 -17.33 -0.55 -4.95
C SER A 87 -17.82 0.78 -4.41
N SER A 88 -17.56 1.07 -3.12
CA SER A 88 -18.02 2.33 -2.49
C SER A 88 -17.04 3.48 -2.63
N ARG A 89 -15.78 3.20 -3.00
CA ARG A 89 -14.63 4.14 -2.98
C ARG A 89 -14.31 4.69 -1.60
N GLU A 90 -14.88 4.13 -0.54
CA GLU A 90 -14.56 4.50 0.83
C GLU A 90 -13.10 4.16 1.14
N ILE A 91 -12.40 5.09 1.80
CA ILE A 91 -11.02 4.94 2.25
C ILE A 91 -10.99 4.88 3.77
N LYS A 92 -10.48 3.78 4.33
CA LYS A 92 -10.18 3.66 5.76
C LYS A 92 -8.67 3.68 5.94
N THR A 93 -8.19 4.34 6.98
CA THR A 93 -6.76 4.42 7.30
C THR A 93 -6.49 3.87 8.70
N TYR A 94 -5.48 3.03 8.81
CA TYR A 94 -5.17 2.31 10.04
C TYR A 94 -3.76 2.63 10.57
N GLY A 95 -3.63 2.53 11.90
CA GLY A 95 -2.36 2.60 12.61
C GLY A 95 -1.69 3.98 12.69
N LYS A 96 -0.51 3.98 13.32
CA LYS A 96 0.41 5.12 13.39
C LYS A 96 1.25 5.22 12.11
N THR A 97 1.73 6.43 11.83
CA THR A 97 2.67 6.69 10.72
C THR A 97 3.98 5.94 10.95
N LYS A 98 4.54 5.38 9.88
CA LYS A 98 5.80 4.61 9.86
C LYS A 98 6.68 5.03 8.71
N ASP A 99 7.98 4.82 8.81
CA ASP A 99 8.90 5.17 7.73
C ASP A 99 8.72 4.27 6.50
N LEU A 100 8.35 3.00 6.71
CA LEU A 100 8.08 2.03 5.65
C LEU A 100 6.91 1.11 5.99
N ILE A 101 6.15 0.73 4.97
CA ILE A 101 5.18 -0.37 4.99
C ILE A 101 5.40 -1.20 3.73
N PHE A 102 6.15 -2.30 3.83
CA PHE A 102 6.32 -3.26 2.74
C PHE A 102 5.30 -4.38 2.89
N LEU A 103 4.14 -4.23 2.23
CA LEU A 103 3.05 -5.19 2.29
C LEU A 103 3.47 -6.58 1.80
N ASP A 104 3.06 -7.61 2.54
CA ASP A 104 3.36 -9.02 2.25
C ASP A 104 2.07 -9.78 1.88
N LYS A 105 1.09 -9.82 2.78
CA LYS A 105 -0.19 -10.51 2.56
C LYS A 105 -1.33 -9.96 3.41
N VAL A 106 -2.55 -10.36 3.07
CA VAL A 106 -3.74 -10.15 3.90
C VAL A 106 -4.37 -11.51 4.20
N GLU A 107 -4.61 -11.79 5.46
CA GLU A 107 -5.29 -13.02 5.89
C GLU A 107 -6.34 -12.67 6.94
N LYS A 108 -7.60 -13.04 6.66
CA LYS A 108 -8.76 -12.66 7.49
C LYS A 108 -8.79 -11.13 7.64
N ASP A 109 -8.68 -10.63 8.87
CA ASP A 109 -8.69 -9.21 9.22
C ASP A 109 -7.29 -8.69 9.59
N LYS A 110 -6.24 -9.34 9.07
CA LYS A 110 -4.84 -8.98 9.37
C LYS A 110 -4.09 -8.64 8.11
N VAL A 111 -3.43 -7.48 8.12
CA VAL A 111 -2.53 -7.04 7.06
C VAL A 111 -1.10 -7.23 7.53
N PHE A 112 -0.36 -8.12 6.87
CA PHE A 112 1.03 -8.45 7.18
C PHE A 112 1.98 -7.63 6.32
N TYR A 113 3.05 -7.14 6.92
CA TYR A 113 4.03 -6.27 6.26
C TYR A 113 5.36 -6.25 6.99
N PHE A 114 6.41 -5.83 6.29
CA PHE A 114 7.71 -5.53 6.85
C PHE A 114 7.87 -4.02 7.06
N LYS A 115 8.67 -3.65 8.05
CA LYS A 115 8.99 -2.25 8.40
C LYS A 115 10.37 -1.81 7.90
N ASP A 116 11.08 -2.69 7.21
CA ASP A 116 12.38 -2.45 6.58
C ASP A 116 12.44 -3.13 5.20
N MET A 117 13.41 -2.70 4.39
CA MET A 117 13.59 -3.21 3.03
C MET A 117 14.20 -4.62 3.01
N GLU A 118 14.99 -4.95 4.03
CA GLU A 118 15.64 -6.25 4.22
C GLU A 118 14.68 -7.34 4.72
N ARG A 119 13.42 -6.98 4.99
CA ARG A 119 12.35 -7.87 5.48
C ARG A 119 12.68 -8.56 6.82
N LYS A 120 13.32 -7.85 7.74
CA LYS A 120 13.72 -8.37 9.06
C LYS A 120 12.69 -8.12 10.16
N LEU A 121 11.96 -7.02 10.09
CA LEU A 121 10.96 -6.61 11.08
C LEU A 121 9.56 -6.88 10.53
N TYR A 122 9.07 -8.09 10.75
CA TYR A 122 7.77 -8.55 10.28
C TYR A 122 6.67 -8.22 11.30
N CYS A 123 5.55 -7.72 10.81
CA CYS A 123 4.44 -7.27 11.64
C CYS A 123 3.12 -7.65 10.98
N TYR A 124 2.05 -7.67 11.77
CA TYR A 124 0.71 -7.50 11.23
C TYR A 124 -0.03 -6.37 11.91
N PHE A 125 -0.99 -5.81 11.18
CA PHE A 125 -1.99 -4.91 11.72
C PHE A 125 -3.35 -5.63 11.75
N ASP A 126 -3.95 -5.71 12.93
CA ASP A 126 -5.30 -6.24 13.12
C ASP A 126 -6.34 -5.15 12.87
N LEU A 127 -7.16 -5.33 11.84
CA LEU A 127 -8.16 -4.36 11.39
C LEU A 127 -9.36 -4.27 12.35
N ILE A 128 -9.62 -5.29 13.17
CA ILE A 128 -10.77 -5.32 14.09
C ILE A 128 -10.44 -4.58 15.38
N ILE A 129 -9.32 -4.92 16.01
CA ILE A 129 -8.92 -4.32 17.29
C ILE A 129 -8.00 -3.11 17.12
N ASN A 130 -7.69 -2.72 15.88
CA ASN A 130 -6.90 -1.55 15.52
C ASN A 130 -5.50 -1.55 16.19
N LYS A 131 -4.83 -2.71 16.16
CA LYS A 131 -3.57 -2.95 16.88
C LYS A 131 -2.50 -3.55 15.97
N GLU A 132 -1.28 -3.05 16.13
CA GLU A 132 -0.08 -3.62 15.51
C GLU A 132 0.57 -4.67 16.42
N VAL A 133 1.06 -5.74 15.81
CA VAL A 133 1.78 -6.82 16.48
C VAL A 133 3.04 -7.12 15.68
N ILE A 134 4.18 -7.16 16.37
CA ILE A 134 5.48 -7.57 15.84
C ILE A 134 5.59 -9.09 16.00
N LEU A 135 6.11 -9.77 14.97
CA LEU A 135 6.26 -11.23 14.91
C LEU A 135 7.71 -11.66 15.08
#